data_AF-A0A959KV41-F1
#
_entry.id   AF-A0A959KV41-F1
#
_cell.length_a   1.000
_cell.length_b   1.000
_cell.length_c   1.000
_cell.angle_alpha   90.00
_cell.angle_beta   90.00
_cell.angle_gamma   90.00
#
_symmetry.space_group_name_H-M   'P 1'
#
loop_
_entity.id
_entity.type
_entity.pdbx_description
1 polymer ?
#
loop_
_entity_poly.entity_id
_entity_poly.type
_entity_poly.pdbx_seq_one_letter_code
_entity_poly.pdbx_strand_id
1 'polypeptide(L)'
;EMGIQAVSAGMQVLGGAGYTDDFPLEQHYRDIRVNSIYEGTTTIHGLDLLGRKVMMEKGQAVKLFLQEIRETAARARQFEELISYADTLEEAARSLHQTTLHLLKQASERPPEYFLADATLYLELFGLTTVGWQWLQQGVVAQQALQASEAGPDRNFYQGKMICLQYFFAYELPKRLYLEHRLQSYDKLTVTLRSEWLD
;
A
#
# COMPACT_ATOMS: atom_id res chain seq x y z
N GLU A 1 -10.50 -1.64 -2.44
CA GLU A 1 -9.95 -0.82 -3.55
C GLU A 1 -9.10 -1.60 -4.55
N MET A 2 -7.88 -2.04 -4.20
CA MET A 2 -6.95 -2.62 -5.19
C MET A 2 -7.46 -3.86 -5.93
N GLY A 3 -8.28 -4.70 -5.29
CA GLY A 3 -8.92 -5.83 -5.97
C GLY A 3 -9.84 -5.40 -7.12
N ILE A 4 -10.60 -4.31 -6.94
CA ILE A 4 -11.47 -3.74 -7.99
C ILE A 4 -10.61 -3.31 -9.19
N GLN A 5 -9.48 -2.65 -8.92
CA GLN A 5 -8.55 -2.23 -9.97
C GLN A 5 -7.93 -3.42 -10.71
N ALA A 6 -7.54 -4.48 -9.98
CA ALA A 6 -6.97 -5.68 -10.59
C ALA A 6 -7.97 -6.38 -11.53
N VAL A 7 -9.24 -6.54 -11.11
CA VAL A 7 -10.28 -7.11 -11.96
C VAL A 7 -10.56 -6.21 -13.17
N SER A 8 -10.63 -4.90 -12.95
CA SER A 8 -10.81 -3.93 -14.04
C SER A 8 -9.68 -4.00 -15.07
N ALA A 9 -8.43 -4.14 -14.62
CA ALA A 9 -7.28 -4.31 -15.51
C ALA A 9 -7.37 -5.64 -16.28
N GLY A 10 -7.83 -6.72 -15.63
CA GLY A 10 -8.11 -8.00 -16.28
C GLY A 10 -9.15 -7.87 -17.39
N MET A 11 -10.25 -7.15 -17.15
CA MET A 11 -11.26 -6.86 -18.19
C MET A 11 -10.61 -6.12 -19.36
N GLN A 12 -9.79 -5.10 -19.07
CA GLN A 12 -9.13 -4.31 -20.10
C GLN A 12 -8.19 -5.12 -21.00
N VAL A 13 -7.53 -6.15 -20.46
CA VAL A 13 -6.68 -7.07 -21.24
C VAL A 13 -7.49 -7.82 -22.31
N LEU A 14 -8.75 -8.15 -22.03
CA LEU A 14 -9.65 -8.83 -22.98
C LEU A 14 -10.41 -7.85 -23.91
N GLY A 15 -10.30 -6.54 -23.67
CA GLY A 15 -11.04 -5.52 -24.43
C GLY A 15 -12.55 -5.71 -24.33
N GLY A 16 -13.27 -5.58 -25.45
CA GLY A 16 -14.73 -5.73 -25.47
C GLY A 16 -15.23 -7.10 -25.00
N ALA A 17 -14.45 -8.16 -25.21
CA ALA A 17 -14.77 -9.50 -24.71
C ALA A 17 -14.69 -9.60 -23.19
N GLY A 18 -13.91 -8.74 -22.52
CA GLY A 18 -13.89 -8.66 -21.06
C GLY A 18 -15.19 -8.10 -20.47
N TYR A 19 -16.05 -7.49 -21.29
CA TYR A 19 -17.32 -6.88 -20.89
C TYR A 19 -18.54 -7.78 -21.18
N THR A 20 -18.34 -8.94 -21.81
CA THR A 20 -19.39 -9.93 -22.07
C THR A 20 -19.42 -11.00 -20.98
N ASP A 21 -20.55 -11.68 -20.83
CA ASP A 21 -20.72 -12.82 -19.91
C ASP A 21 -20.03 -14.12 -20.37
N ASP A 22 -19.44 -14.11 -21.56
CA ASP A 22 -18.55 -15.18 -22.07
C ASP A 22 -17.30 -15.38 -21.18
N PHE A 23 -16.90 -14.36 -20.41
CA PHE A 23 -15.75 -14.40 -19.49
C PHE A 23 -16.17 -13.97 -18.07
N PRO A 24 -15.57 -14.55 -17.02
CA PRO A 24 -16.03 -14.33 -15.65
C PRO A 24 -15.68 -12.94 -15.09
N LEU A 25 -14.91 -12.13 -15.81
CA LEU A 25 -14.37 -10.87 -15.29
C LEU A 25 -15.45 -9.81 -15.05
N GLU A 26 -16.50 -9.76 -15.87
CA GLU A 26 -17.63 -8.85 -15.62
C GLU A 26 -18.32 -9.20 -14.29
N GLN A 27 -18.52 -10.50 -14.05
CA GLN A 27 -19.10 -10.98 -12.81
C GLN A 27 -18.19 -10.67 -11.63
N HIS A 28 -16.88 -10.95 -11.75
CA HIS A 28 -15.91 -10.61 -10.72
C HIS A 28 -15.91 -9.11 -10.41
N TYR A 29 -16.11 -8.23 -11.40
CA TYR A 29 -16.16 -6.79 -11.19
C TYR A 29 -17.39 -6.37 -10.38
N ARG A 30 -18.55 -6.97 -10.68
CA ARG A 30 -19.78 -6.77 -9.90
C ARG A 30 -19.61 -7.28 -8.46
N ASP A 31 -19.11 -8.50 -8.32
CA ASP A 31 -19.00 -9.18 -7.02
C ASP A 31 -17.97 -8.50 -6.11
N ILE A 32 -16.85 -8.03 -6.64
CA ILE A 32 -15.79 -7.41 -5.83
C ILE A 32 -16.12 -5.98 -5.38
N ARG A 33 -17.11 -5.32 -6.01
CA ARG A 33 -17.47 -3.93 -5.69
C ARG A 33 -17.99 -3.79 -4.25
N VAL A 34 -18.71 -4.79 -3.77
CA VAL A 34 -19.33 -4.79 -2.42
C VAL A 34 -18.29 -4.76 -1.30
N ASN A 35 -17.08 -5.28 -1.53
CA ASN A 35 -16.02 -5.40 -0.53
C ASN A 35 -15.48 -4.07 0.01
N SER A 36 -15.75 -2.95 -0.69
CA SER A 36 -15.38 -1.59 -0.23
C SER A 36 -16.53 -0.83 0.42
N ILE A 37 -17.69 -1.48 0.55
CA ILE A 37 -18.93 -0.89 1.04
C ILE A 37 -19.39 -1.61 2.31
N TYR A 38 -19.44 -2.94 2.27
CA TYR A 38 -19.89 -3.75 3.42
C TYR A 38 -18.80 -3.80 4.51
N GLU A 39 -19.23 -3.95 5.77
CA GLU A 39 -18.38 -4.05 6.97
C GLU A 39 -17.52 -2.80 7.26
N GLY A 40 -17.86 -1.69 6.62
CA GLY A 40 -17.16 -0.42 6.71
C GLY A 40 -16.77 0.06 5.32
N THR A 41 -17.08 1.32 5.02
CA THR A 41 -16.57 1.92 3.79
C THR A 41 -15.05 2.14 3.90
N THR A 42 -14.37 2.27 2.77
CA THR A 42 -12.93 2.58 2.74
C THR A 42 -12.58 3.79 3.62
N THR A 43 -13.44 4.80 3.66
CA THR A 43 -13.26 5.96 4.56
C THR A 43 -13.33 5.57 6.03
N ILE A 44 -14.29 4.74 6.44
CA ILE A 44 -14.39 4.26 7.83
C ILE A 44 -13.12 3.48 8.22
N HIS A 45 -12.59 2.64 7.33
CA HIS A 45 -11.33 1.94 7.60
C HIS A 45 -10.12 2.89 7.68
N GLY A 46 -10.07 3.94 6.85
CA GLY A 46 -9.02 4.95 6.94
C GLY A 46 -9.08 5.72 8.26
N LEU A 47 -10.28 6.15 8.65
CA LEU A 47 -10.53 6.82 9.93
C LEU A 47 -10.20 5.92 11.11
N ASP A 48 -10.51 4.63 11.03
CA ASP A 48 -10.15 3.66 12.08
C ASP A 48 -8.63 3.50 12.21
N LEU A 49 -7.94 3.32 11.09
CA LEU A 49 -6.49 3.17 11.09
C LEU A 49 -5.81 4.42 11.67
N LEU A 50 -6.06 5.59 11.08
CA LEU A 50 -5.40 6.84 11.43
C LEU A 50 -5.88 7.40 12.77
N GLY A 51 -7.20 7.39 13.01
CA GLY A 51 -7.82 7.96 14.21
C GLY A 51 -7.81 7.06 15.44
N ARG A 52 -7.59 5.75 15.28
CA ARG A 52 -7.59 4.81 16.42
C ARG A 52 -6.34 3.93 16.44
N LYS A 53 -6.12 3.10 15.42
CA LYS A 53 -5.13 2.01 15.48
C LYS A 53 -3.68 2.47 15.62
N VAL A 54 -3.28 3.52 14.90
CA VAL A 54 -1.88 4.00 14.95
C VAL A 54 -1.50 4.66 16.27
N MET A 55 -2.49 5.10 17.06
CA MET A 55 -2.28 5.71 18.37
C MET A 55 -2.40 4.72 19.53
N MET A 56 -2.96 3.53 19.31
CA MET A 56 -3.15 2.51 20.33
C MET A 56 -1.84 2.17 21.04
N GLU A 57 -1.90 1.97 22.36
CA GLU A 57 -0.75 1.62 23.19
C GLU A 57 0.46 2.55 22.95
N LYS A 58 0.20 3.87 22.77
CA LYS A 58 1.23 4.88 22.48
C LYS A 58 2.02 4.55 21.19
N GLY A 59 1.32 4.04 20.18
CA GLY A 59 1.86 3.69 18.86
C GLY A 59 2.68 2.40 18.84
N GLN A 60 2.51 1.51 19.82
CA GLN A 60 3.31 0.28 19.91
C GLN A 60 3.17 -0.62 18.67
N ALA A 61 1.97 -0.71 18.08
CA ALA A 61 1.73 -1.49 16.87
C ALA A 61 2.55 -0.97 15.68
N VAL A 62 2.62 0.36 15.49
CA VAL A 62 3.43 0.97 14.43
C VAL A 62 4.92 0.71 14.66
N LYS A 63 5.39 0.78 15.91
CA LYS A 63 6.79 0.47 16.24
C LYS A 63 7.18 -0.96 15.89
N LEU A 64 6.32 -1.93 16.22
CA LEU A 64 6.51 -3.34 15.88
C LEU A 64 6.50 -3.54 14.37
N PHE A 65 5.54 -2.96 13.65
CA PHE A 65 5.49 -3.00 12.19
C PHE A 65 6.77 -2.46 11.53
N LEU A 66 7.28 -1.32 11.98
CA LEU A 66 8.54 -0.75 11.48
C LEU A 66 9.77 -1.59 11.86
N GLN A 67 9.70 -2.35 12.97
CA GLN A 67 10.74 -3.30 13.32
C GLN A 67 10.76 -4.49 12.36
N GLU A 68 9.62 -5.10 12.07
CA GLU A 68 9.50 -6.21 11.11
C GLU A 68 10.03 -5.83 9.71
N ILE A 69 9.76 -4.60 9.27
CA ILE A 69 10.32 -4.08 8.01
C ILE A 69 11.86 -4.02 8.08
N ARG A 70 12.43 -3.46 9.15
CA ARG A 70 13.88 -3.34 9.32
C ARG A 70 14.56 -4.71 9.38
N GLU A 71 13.96 -5.67 10.08
CA GLU A 71 14.47 -7.04 10.16
C GLU A 71 14.42 -7.74 8.80
N THR A 72 13.35 -7.52 8.03
CA THR A 72 13.24 -8.02 6.67
C THR A 72 14.27 -7.39 5.74
N ALA A 73 14.47 -6.07 5.82
CA ALA A 73 15.47 -5.35 5.04
C ALA A 73 16.90 -5.83 5.39
N ALA A 74 17.19 -6.09 6.67
CA ALA A 74 18.48 -6.66 7.09
C ALA A 74 18.72 -8.06 6.48
N ARG A 75 17.70 -8.93 6.46
CA ARG A 75 17.80 -10.24 5.77
C ARG A 75 17.99 -10.07 4.27
N ALA A 76 17.26 -9.14 3.65
CA ALA A 76 17.36 -8.86 2.21
C ALA A 76 18.76 -8.39 1.81
N ARG A 77 19.44 -7.57 2.63
CA ARG A 77 20.81 -7.10 2.37
C ARG A 77 21.86 -8.21 2.35
N GLN A 78 21.52 -9.44 2.72
CA GLN A 78 22.41 -10.60 2.52
C GLN A 78 22.49 -11.04 1.05
N PHE A 79 21.61 -10.53 0.19
CA PHE A 79 21.57 -10.81 -1.25
C PHE A 79 21.82 -9.51 -2.02
N GLU A 80 22.85 -9.50 -2.88
CA GLU A 80 23.25 -8.30 -3.64
C GLU A 80 22.08 -7.73 -4.46
N GLU A 81 21.28 -8.61 -5.06
CA GLU A 81 20.15 -8.24 -5.91
C GLU A 81 18.97 -7.61 -5.13
N LEU A 82 18.97 -7.70 -3.80
CA LEU A 82 17.91 -7.17 -2.95
C LEU A 82 18.29 -5.91 -2.17
N ILE A 83 19.56 -5.47 -2.20
CA ILE A 83 20.04 -4.34 -1.41
C ILE A 83 19.24 -3.06 -1.74
N SER A 84 19.07 -2.73 -3.02
CA SER A 84 18.36 -1.51 -3.43
C SER A 84 16.88 -1.52 -3.03
N TYR A 85 16.22 -2.68 -3.06
CA TYR A 85 14.83 -2.83 -2.61
C TYR A 85 14.72 -2.72 -1.09
N ALA A 86 15.68 -3.27 -0.34
CA ALA A 86 15.75 -3.13 1.10
C ALA A 86 15.87 -1.65 1.51
N ASP A 87 16.77 -0.91 0.87
CA ASP A 87 16.98 0.51 1.16
C ASP A 87 15.75 1.35 0.78
N THR A 88 15.13 1.05 -0.37
CA THR A 88 13.90 1.73 -0.82
C THR A 88 12.73 1.48 0.14
N LEU A 89 12.58 0.26 0.66
CA LEU A 89 11.52 -0.07 1.61
C LEU A 89 11.75 0.60 2.97
N GLU A 90 12.99 0.64 3.46
CA GLU A 90 13.30 1.35 4.70
C GLU A 90 13.05 2.86 4.59
N GLU A 91 13.35 3.47 3.43
CA GLU A 91 12.97 4.85 3.17
C GLU A 91 11.44 5.01 3.19
N ALA A 92 10.69 4.15 2.49
CA ALA A 92 9.22 4.18 2.52
C ALA A 92 8.66 4.08 3.95
N ALA A 93 9.20 3.17 4.76
CA ALA A 93 8.80 3.00 6.16
C ALA A 93 9.13 4.24 7.02
N ARG A 94 10.28 4.87 6.78
CA ARG A 94 10.68 6.13 7.42
C ARG A 94 9.74 7.27 7.03
N SER A 95 9.44 7.44 5.74
CA SER A 95 8.53 8.48 5.24
C SER A 95 7.11 8.27 5.78
N LEU A 96 6.61 7.03 5.85
CA LEU A 96 5.34 6.69 6.49
C LEU A 96 5.33 7.09 7.97
N HIS A 97 6.39 6.78 8.72
CA HIS A 97 6.50 7.15 10.13
C HIS A 97 6.50 8.67 10.32
N GLN A 98 7.30 9.40 9.53
CA GLN A 98 7.34 10.86 9.55
C GLN A 98 5.98 11.49 9.22
N THR A 99 5.30 10.96 8.19
CA THR A 99 3.94 11.40 7.83
C THR A 99 2.95 11.15 8.96
N THR A 100 3.05 10.01 9.63
CA THR A 100 2.23 9.71 10.81
C THR A 100 2.47 10.72 11.94
N LEU A 101 3.73 11.03 12.26
CA LEU A 101 4.07 12.03 13.29
C LEU A 101 3.59 13.43 12.91
N HIS A 102 3.70 13.81 11.63
CA HIS A 102 3.20 15.09 11.12
C HIS A 102 1.68 15.22 11.33
N LEU A 103 0.92 14.19 10.93
CA LEU A 103 -0.53 14.15 11.09
C LEU A 103 -0.93 14.19 12.58
N LEU A 104 -0.25 13.41 13.44
CA LEU A 104 -0.51 13.44 14.89
C LEU A 104 -0.21 14.80 15.52
N LYS A 105 0.83 15.51 15.04
CA LYS A 105 1.10 16.89 15.45
C LYS A 105 -0.06 17.81 15.05
N GLN A 106 -0.56 17.72 13.81
CA GLN A 106 -1.72 18.50 13.38
C GLN A 106 -2.96 18.23 14.25
N ALA A 107 -3.18 16.97 14.66
CA ALA A 107 -4.28 16.59 15.55
C ALA A 107 -4.22 17.30 16.93
N SER A 108 -3.02 17.68 17.38
CA SER A 108 -2.83 18.43 18.63
C SER A 108 -2.98 19.95 18.49
N GLU A 109 -2.85 20.48 17.28
CA GLU A 109 -2.83 21.92 16.99
C GLU A 109 -4.12 22.43 16.33
N ARG A 110 -4.94 21.54 15.77
CA ARG A 110 -6.11 21.86 14.95
C ARG A 110 -7.32 20.98 15.28
N PRO A 111 -8.55 21.37 14.85
CA PRO A 111 -9.71 20.51 14.96
C PRO A 111 -9.49 19.13 14.30
N PRO A 112 -10.12 18.05 14.80
CA PRO A 112 -9.89 16.67 14.34
C PRO A 112 -10.05 16.48 12.83
N GLU A 113 -10.90 17.26 12.18
CA GLU A 113 -11.16 17.23 10.73
C GLU A 113 -9.89 17.47 9.91
N TYR A 114 -8.98 18.35 10.35
CA TYR A 114 -7.73 18.62 9.65
C TYR A 114 -6.79 17.41 9.61
N PHE A 115 -6.85 16.58 10.64
CA PHE A 115 -6.06 15.34 10.74
C PHE A 115 -6.73 14.20 9.97
N LEU A 116 -8.07 14.11 10.01
CA LEU A 116 -8.84 12.97 9.51
C LEU A 116 -9.32 13.10 8.07
N ALA A 117 -9.32 14.30 7.48
CA ALA A 117 -9.87 14.55 6.15
C ALA A 117 -9.26 13.67 5.03
N ASP A 118 -7.97 13.35 5.14
CA ASP A 118 -7.22 12.57 4.16
C ASP A 118 -6.96 11.12 4.64
N ALA A 119 -7.77 10.59 5.55
CA ALA A 119 -7.53 9.28 6.18
C ALA A 119 -7.53 8.10 5.18
N THR A 120 -8.27 8.20 4.07
CA THR A 120 -8.23 7.21 2.97
C THR A 120 -6.89 7.22 2.24
N LEU A 121 -6.28 8.39 2.03
CA LEU A 121 -4.95 8.52 1.45
C LEU A 121 -3.89 7.95 2.38
N TYR A 122 -4.04 8.17 3.69
CA TYR A 122 -3.16 7.54 4.68
C TYR A 122 -3.27 6.01 4.68
N LEU A 123 -4.49 5.47 4.54
CA LEU A 123 -4.72 4.03 4.41
C LEU A 123 -4.00 3.44 3.18
N GLU A 124 -4.07 4.13 2.04
CA GLU A 124 -3.35 3.72 0.83
C GLU A 124 -1.83 3.77 1.01
N LEU A 125 -1.30 4.83 1.61
CA LEU A 125 0.13 4.97 1.89
C LEU A 125 0.64 3.83 2.79
N PHE A 126 -0.12 3.53 3.84
CA PHE A 126 0.20 2.41 4.74
C PHE A 126 0.15 1.09 3.97
N GLY A 127 -0.88 0.88 3.16
CA GLY A 127 -1.06 -0.32 2.33
C GLY A 127 0.09 -0.55 1.34
N LEU A 128 0.53 0.48 0.62
CA LEU A 128 1.67 0.40 -0.31
C LEU A 128 2.95 -0.04 0.41
N THR A 129 3.22 0.55 1.58
CA THR A 129 4.38 0.19 2.41
C THR A 129 4.26 -1.26 2.92
N THR A 130 3.08 -1.68 3.38
CA THR A 130 2.84 -3.06 3.83
C THR A 130 3.01 -4.08 2.70
N VAL A 131 2.46 -3.82 1.51
CA VAL A 131 2.61 -4.73 0.35
C VAL A 131 4.05 -4.77 -0.14
N GLY A 132 4.76 -3.63 -0.14
CA GLY A 132 6.20 -3.58 -0.44
C GLY A 132 7.01 -4.46 0.52
N TRP A 133 6.67 -4.44 1.80
CA TRP A 133 7.27 -5.34 2.79
C TRP A 133 7.00 -6.82 2.49
N GLN A 134 5.75 -7.19 2.16
CA GLN A 134 5.41 -8.56 1.79
C GLN A 134 6.13 -9.03 0.52
N TRP A 135 6.35 -8.13 -0.46
CA TRP A 135 7.16 -8.44 -1.63
C TRP A 135 8.61 -8.67 -1.26
N LEU A 136 9.21 -7.82 -0.43
CA LEU A 136 10.61 -8.01 -0.01
C LEU A 136 10.79 -9.32 0.77
N GLN A 137 9.84 -9.69 1.64
CA GLN A 137 9.85 -10.99 2.32
C GLN A 137 9.85 -12.16 1.32
N GLN A 138 8.98 -12.12 0.31
CA GLN A 138 8.96 -13.12 -0.75
C GLN A 138 10.24 -13.11 -1.59
N GLY A 139 10.83 -11.92 -1.82
CA GLY A 139 12.09 -11.77 -2.55
C GLY A 139 13.26 -12.46 -1.85
N VAL A 140 13.36 -12.35 -0.52
CA VAL A 140 14.36 -13.08 0.27
C VAL A 140 14.24 -14.59 0.06
N VAL A 141 13.02 -15.13 0.18
CA VAL A 141 12.78 -16.57 -0.01
C VAL A 141 13.05 -16.99 -1.46
N ALA A 142 12.64 -16.17 -2.44
CA ALA A 142 12.88 -16.45 -3.85
C ALA A 142 14.37 -16.48 -4.18
N GLN A 143 15.18 -15.56 -3.65
CA GLN A 143 16.62 -15.56 -3.87
C GLN A 143 17.31 -16.77 -3.25
N GLN A 144 16.94 -17.15 -2.03
CA GLN A 144 17.44 -18.37 -1.39
C GLN A 144 17.14 -19.60 -2.25
N ALA A 145 15.91 -19.72 -2.74
CA ALA A 145 15.52 -20.83 -3.59
C ALA A 145 16.25 -20.82 -4.95
N LEU A 146 16.44 -19.66 -5.56
CA LEU A 146 17.16 -19.51 -6.83
C LEU A 146 18.65 -19.87 -6.74
N GLN A 147 19.29 -19.64 -5.59
CA GLN A 147 20.67 -20.07 -5.33
C GLN A 147 20.77 -21.59 -5.12
N ALA A 148 19.74 -22.21 -4.54
CA ALA A 148 19.71 -23.65 -4.27
C ALA A 148 19.19 -24.50 -5.44
N SER A 149 18.46 -23.92 -6.39
CA SER A 149 17.75 -24.67 -7.44
C SER A 149 18.51 -24.73 -8.76
N GLU A 150 18.58 -25.92 -9.36
CA GLU A 150 18.97 -26.12 -10.75
C GLU A 150 17.89 -25.60 -11.72
N ALA A 151 18.15 -25.67 -13.03
CA ALA A 151 17.18 -25.26 -14.04
C ALA A 151 15.90 -26.12 -14.01
N GLY A 152 14.73 -25.49 -14.02
CA GLY A 152 13.44 -26.21 -13.99
C GLY A 152 12.24 -25.30 -13.67
N PRO A 153 11.01 -25.88 -13.60
CA PRO A 153 9.78 -25.14 -13.33
C PRO A 153 9.81 -24.32 -12.03
N ASP A 154 10.42 -24.83 -10.97
CA ASP A 154 10.55 -24.13 -9.69
C ASP A 154 11.41 -22.87 -9.83
N ARG A 155 12.51 -22.96 -10.59
CA ARG A 155 13.36 -21.80 -10.90
C ARG A 155 12.57 -20.72 -11.64
N ASN A 156 11.74 -21.09 -12.62
CA ASN A 156 10.90 -20.14 -13.37
C ASN A 156 9.88 -19.45 -12.45
N PHE A 157 9.28 -20.17 -11.50
CA PHE A 157 8.36 -19.60 -10.53
C PHE A 157 9.03 -18.53 -9.66
N TYR A 158 10.21 -18.83 -9.11
CA TYR A 158 10.94 -17.86 -8.29
C TYR A 158 11.48 -16.67 -9.09
N GLN A 159 11.87 -16.87 -10.35
CA GLN A 159 12.16 -15.75 -11.26
C GLN A 159 10.93 -14.87 -11.47
N GLY A 160 9.74 -15.47 -11.66
CA GLY A 160 8.48 -14.73 -11.76
C GLY A 160 8.20 -13.89 -10.50
N LYS A 161 8.42 -14.46 -9.30
CA LYS A 161 8.30 -13.72 -8.03
C LYS A 161 9.26 -12.52 -7.98
N MET A 162 10.50 -12.70 -8.44
CA MET A 162 11.47 -11.60 -8.52
C MET A 162 10.99 -10.51 -9.47
N ILE A 163 10.49 -10.83 -10.65
CA ILE A 163 9.94 -9.84 -11.58
C ILE A 163 8.74 -9.08 -10.97
N CYS A 164 7.83 -9.77 -10.26
CA CYS A 164 6.72 -9.10 -9.59
C CYS A 164 7.18 -8.14 -8.50
N LEU A 165 8.20 -8.51 -7.71
CA LEU A 165 8.83 -7.62 -6.73
C LEU A 165 9.40 -6.38 -7.44
N GLN A 166 10.19 -6.58 -8.49
CA GLN A 166 10.81 -5.48 -9.25
C GLN A 166 9.75 -4.53 -9.81
N TYR A 167 8.69 -5.07 -10.40
CA TYR A 167 7.56 -4.28 -10.90
C TYR A 167 6.92 -3.46 -9.78
N PHE A 168 6.61 -4.08 -8.63
CA PHE A 168 5.98 -3.37 -7.53
C PHE A 168 6.85 -2.20 -7.04
N PHE A 169 8.16 -2.42 -6.85
CA PHE A 169 9.07 -1.37 -6.41
C PHE A 169 9.30 -0.27 -7.45
N ALA A 170 9.21 -0.59 -8.74
CA ALA A 170 9.42 0.37 -9.82
C ALA A 170 8.15 1.15 -10.23
N TYR A 171 6.96 0.57 -10.12
CA TYR A 171 5.72 1.14 -10.65
C TYR A 171 4.67 1.45 -9.58
N GLU A 172 4.54 0.61 -8.55
CA GLU A 172 3.48 0.73 -7.55
C GLU A 172 3.94 1.51 -6.32
N LEU A 173 5.07 1.12 -5.73
CA LEU A 173 5.60 1.78 -4.52
C LEU A 173 5.87 3.28 -4.72
N PRO A 174 6.35 3.80 -5.87
CA PRO A 174 6.55 5.23 -6.06
C PRO A 174 5.29 6.09 -5.94
N LYS A 175 4.09 5.49 -6.09
CA LYS A 175 2.81 6.18 -5.83
C LYS A 175 2.74 6.71 -4.39
N ARG A 176 3.49 6.13 -3.44
CA ARG A 176 3.59 6.67 -2.08
C ARG A 176 4.03 8.15 -2.03
N LEU A 177 4.85 8.59 -2.98
CA LEU A 177 5.43 9.93 -2.96
C LEU A 177 4.37 11.03 -3.11
N TYR A 178 3.35 10.81 -3.94
CA TYR A 178 2.25 11.77 -4.08
C TYR A 178 1.38 11.81 -2.82
N LEU A 179 1.15 10.63 -2.21
CA LEU A 179 0.38 10.50 -0.97
C LEU A 179 1.09 11.21 0.18
N GLU A 180 2.39 10.97 0.35
CA GLU A 180 3.24 11.64 1.33
C GLU A 180 3.19 13.16 1.16
N HIS A 181 3.39 13.65 -0.06
CA HIS A 181 3.30 15.09 -0.35
C HIS A 181 1.95 15.68 0.05
N ARG A 182 0.84 15.00 -0.29
CA ARG A 182 -0.51 15.47 0.05
C ARG A 182 -0.78 15.43 1.54
N LEU A 183 -0.41 14.35 2.22
CA LEU A 183 -0.63 14.14 3.65
C LEU A 183 0.20 15.09 4.53
N GLN A 184 1.39 15.51 4.07
CA GLN A 184 2.26 16.47 4.75
C GLN A 184 1.89 17.94 4.50
N SER A 185 0.90 18.20 3.64
CA SER A 185 0.45 19.57 3.35
C SER A 185 -0.39 20.14 4.50
N TYR A 186 -0.14 21.41 4.83
CA TYR A 186 -0.95 22.19 5.78
C TYR A 186 -2.22 22.77 5.16
N ASP A 187 -2.27 22.85 3.83
CA ASP A 187 -3.47 23.20 3.10
C ASP A 187 -4.42 22.00 3.17
N LYS A 188 -5.66 22.21 3.63
CA LYS A 188 -6.72 21.18 3.70
C LYS A 188 -7.96 21.68 2.97
N LEU A 189 -7.87 21.73 1.64
CA LEU A 189 -8.92 22.17 0.73
C LEU A 189 -10.29 21.57 1.04
N THR A 190 -10.37 20.27 1.35
CA THR A 190 -11.64 19.57 1.63
C THR A 190 -12.26 19.97 2.96
N VAL A 191 -11.49 20.54 3.89
CA VAL A 191 -11.97 21.03 5.19
C VAL A 191 -12.40 22.49 5.10
N THR A 192 -11.71 23.29 4.29
CA THR A 192 -12.03 24.72 4.10
C THR A 192 -13.10 24.99 3.05
N LEU A 193 -13.44 23.97 2.27
CA LEU A 193 -14.53 23.98 1.29
C LEU A 193 -15.85 24.37 1.95
N ARG A 194 -16.62 25.22 1.26
CA ARG A 194 -18.01 25.51 1.60
C ARG A 194 -18.93 24.80 0.62
N SER A 195 -20.00 24.19 1.12
CA SER A 195 -20.96 23.46 0.28
C SER A 195 -21.57 24.34 -0.81
N GLU A 196 -21.80 25.63 -0.49
CA GLU A 196 -22.34 26.65 -1.41
C GLU A 196 -21.51 26.88 -2.69
N TRP A 197 -20.27 26.38 -2.74
CA TRP A 197 -19.43 26.47 -3.94
C TRP A 197 -19.60 25.29 -4.90
N LEU A 198 -20.29 24.22 -4.47
CA LEU A 198 -20.53 23.00 -5.24
C LEU A 198 -22.00 22.77 -5.60
N ASP A 199 -22.88 23.67 -5.18
CA ASP A 199 -24.32 23.68 -5.47
C ASP A 199 -24.64 24.36 -6.82
#